data_AF-A0A1I4X6R6-F1
#
_entry.id   AF-A0A1I4X6R6-F1
#
_cell.length_a   1.000
_cell.length_b   1.000
_cell.length_c   1.000
_cell.angle_alpha   90.00
_cell.angle_beta   90.00
_cell.angle_gamma   90.00
#
_symmetry.space_group_name_H-M   'P 1'
#
loop_
_entity.id
_entity.type
_entity.pdbx_description
1 polymer ?
#
loop_
_entity_poly.entity_id
_entity_poly.type
_entity_poly.pdbx_seq_one_letter_code
_entity_poly.pdbx_strand_id
1 'polypeptide(L)'
;MTLFCAIDLHSNNSVAVVLDENDSVLYQERLPNDLPTIERALQPFQNDLYGVAVESTFNWYWLVDGLQAAGHHVMLVNTHAVQQYKGL
;
A
#
# COMPACT_ATOMS: atom_id res chain seq x y z
N MET A 1 2.54 9.32 -15.42
CA MET A 1 3.42 9.42 -14.23
C MET A 1 3.38 8.07 -13.56
N THR A 2 4.48 7.56 -13.01
CA THR A 2 4.45 6.21 -12.45
C THR A 2 4.23 6.32 -10.95
N LEU A 3 3.11 5.80 -10.46
CA LEU A 3 2.79 5.86 -9.05
C LEU A 3 3.06 4.53 -8.35
N PHE A 4 3.48 4.63 -7.10
CA PHE A 4 3.72 3.49 -6.22
C PHE A 4 2.86 3.65 -4.98
N CYS A 5 2.17 2.60 -4.57
CA CYS A 5 1.50 2.57 -3.28
C CYS A 5 2.27 1.69 -2.31
N ALA A 6 2.49 2.18 -1.09
CA ALA A 6 2.95 1.39 0.05
C ALA A 6 1.84 1.33 1.10
N ILE A 7 1.53 0.13 1.57
CA ILE A 7 0.58 -0.11 2.66
C ILE A 7 1.30 -0.81 3.81
N ASP A 8 1.39 -0.13 4.94
CA ASP A 8 1.83 -0.71 6.21
C ASP A 8 0.61 -1.19 7.01
N LEU A 9 0.41 -2.51 7.00
CA LEU A 9 -0.76 -3.15 7.61
C LEU A 9 -0.50 -3.50 9.08
N HIS A 10 -1.22 -2.82 9.96
CA HIS A 10 -1.27 -3.07 11.40
C HIS A 10 -2.51 -3.87 11.80
N SER A 11 -2.61 -4.20 13.09
CA SER A 11 -3.70 -5.01 13.65
C SER A 11 -5.10 -4.43 13.47
N ASN A 12 -5.26 -3.10 13.51
CA ASN A 12 -6.57 -2.43 13.45
C ASN A 12 -6.68 -1.34 12.38
N ASN A 13 -5.60 -1.08 11.64
CA ASN A 13 -5.56 -0.05 10.60
C ASN A 13 -4.47 -0.35 9.58
N SER A 14 -4.58 0.30 8.43
CA SER A 14 -3.59 0.30 7.36
C SER A 14 -3.14 1.73 7.12
N VAL A 15 -1.83 1.98 7.01
CA VAL A 15 -1.31 3.28 6.57
C VAL A 15 -0.98 3.14 5.09
N ALA A 16 -1.72 3.85 4.24
CA ALA A 16 -1.51 3.86 2.80
C ALA A 16 -0.82 5.15 2.37
N VAL A 17 0.22 5.02 1.56
CA VAL A 17 0.96 6.14 0.97
C VAL A 17 1.05 5.93 -0.53
N VAL A 18 0.76 6.96 -1.32
CA VAL A 18 0.98 6.97 -2.78
C VAL A 18 2.06 8.00 -3.10
N LEU A 19 3.07 7.54 -3.82
CA LEU A 19 4.29 8.27 -4.17
C LEU A 19 4.46 8.30 -5.69
N ASP A 20 5.10 9.32 -6.23
CA ASP A 20 5.63 9.31 -7.60
C ASP A 20 7.07 8.76 -7.67
N GLU A 21 7.63 8.68 -8.88
CA GLU A 21 9.00 8.23 -9.11
C GLU A 21 10.11 9.11 -8.50
N ASN A 22 9.78 10.29 -7.97
CA ASN A 22 10.71 11.21 -7.31
C ASN A 22 10.53 11.21 -5.77
N ASP A 23 9.87 10.19 -5.23
CA ASP A 23 9.51 10.06 -3.80
C ASP A 23 8.56 11.18 -3.30
N SER A 24 7.84 11.87 -4.21
CA SER A 24 6.87 12.90 -3.81
C SER A 24 5.57 12.25 -3.34
N VAL A 25 5.17 12.54 -2.10
CA VAL A 25 3.91 12.05 -1.54
C VAL A 25 2.72 12.78 -2.16
N LEU A 26 1.86 12.03 -2.84
CA LEU A 26 0.60 12.53 -3.42
C LEU A 26 -0.61 12.24 -2.52
N TYR A 27 -0.53 11.18 -1.73
CA TYR A 27 -1.57 10.78 -0.79
C TYR A 27 -0.96 10.03 0.39
N GLN A 28 -1.47 10.29 1.59
CA GLN A 28 -1.11 9.57 2.80
C GLN A 28 -2.28 9.59 3.77
N GLU A 29 -2.78 8.42 4.13
CA GLU A 29 -3.90 8.30 5.07
C GLU A 29 -3.79 7.03 5.92
N ARG A 30 -4.31 7.12 7.16
CA ARG A 30 -4.57 5.96 8.00
C ARG A 30 -6.00 5.51 7.77
N LEU A 31 -6.17 4.32 7.24
CA LEU A 31 -7.44 3.73 6.86
C LEU A 31 -7.82 2.60 7.83
N PRO A 32 -9.12 2.35 8.07
CA PRO A 32 -9.53 1.12 8.73
C PRO A 32 -9.12 -0.10 7.89
N ASN A 33 -8.95 -1.26 8.54
CA ASN A 33 -8.75 -2.54 7.84
C ASN A 33 -10.08 -3.01 7.21
N ASP A 34 -10.49 -2.30 6.17
CA ASP A 34 -11.73 -2.50 5.42
C ASP A 34 -11.41 -2.35 3.93
N LEU A 35 -11.53 -3.46 3.18
CA LEU A 35 -11.12 -3.52 1.78
C LEU A 35 -11.83 -2.47 0.90
N PRO A 36 -13.17 -2.28 0.96
CA PRO A 36 -13.84 -1.26 0.16
C PRO A 36 -13.35 0.17 0.44
N THR A 37 -12.97 0.45 1.68
CA THR A 37 -12.39 1.75 2.05
C THR A 37 -11.01 1.94 1.45
N ILE A 38 -10.16 0.90 1.49
CA ILE A 38 -8.82 0.94 0.89
C ILE A 38 -8.90 1.05 -0.63
N GLU A 39 -9.75 0.27 -1.30
CA GLU A 39 -9.94 0.34 -2.76
C GLU A 39 -10.37 1.74 -3.20
N ARG A 40 -11.35 2.33 -2.49
CA ARG A 40 -11.83 3.69 -2.78
C ARG A 40 -10.74 4.75 -2.59
N ALA A 41 -9.83 4.56 -1.64
CA ALA A 41 -8.67 5.44 -1.47
C ALA A 41 -7.68 5.32 -2.64
N LEU A 42 -7.52 4.12 -3.22
CA LEU A 42 -6.60 3.88 -4.35
C LEU A 42 -7.22 4.18 -5.72
N GLN A 43 -8.54 4.21 -5.83
CA GLN A 43 -9.27 4.44 -7.07
C GLN A 43 -8.78 5.65 -7.89
N PRO A 44 -8.49 6.83 -7.29
CA PRO A 44 -8.00 7.98 -8.05
C PRO A 44 -6.67 7.76 -8.77
N PHE A 45 -5.88 6.78 -8.31
CA PHE A 45 -4.53 6.50 -8.79
C PHE A 45 -4.44 5.25 -9.66
N GLN A 46 -5.53 4.49 -9.82
CA GLN A 46 -5.52 3.14 -10.37
C GLN A 46 -4.86 3.02 -11.75
N ASN A 47 -5.04 4.01 -12.63
CA ASN A 47 -4.49 3.99 -13.99
C ASN A 47 -2.98 4.25 -14.04
N ASP A 48 -2.44 4.95 -13.04
CA ASP A 48 -1.03 5.35 -12.95
C ASP A 48 -0.24 4.49 -11.96
N LEU A 49 -0.91 3.69 -11.12
CA LEU A 49 -0.30 2.80 -10.14
C LEU A 49 0.42 1.63 -10.83
N TYR A 50 1.74 1.61 -10.71
CA TYR A 50 2.57 0.48 -11.11
C TYR A 50 2.33 -0.75 -10.23
N GLY A 51 2.14 -0.54 -8.93
CA GLY A 51 1.87 -1.61 -7.98
C GLY A 51 1.65 -1.12 -6.56
N VAL A 52 1.18 -2.04 -5.73
CA VAL A 52 0.91 -1.85 -4.31
C VAL A 52 1.84 -2.77 -3.52
N ALA A 53 2.78 -2.20 -2.79
CA ALA A 53 3.62 -2.90 -1.84
C ALA A 53 2.89 -3.02 -0.50
N VAL A 54 2.69 -4.24 -0.01
CA VAL A 54 2.06 -4.50 1.29
C VAL A 54 3.12 -5.01 2.26
N GLU A 55 3.38 -4.21 3.30
CA GLU A 55 4.23 -4.59 4.43
C GLU A 55 3.35 -5.11 5.57
N SER A 56 3.58 -6.36 5.98
CA SER A 56 2.96 -6.90 7.19
C SER A 56 3.68 -8.14 7.68
N THR A 57 3.66 -8.36 8.99
CA THR A 57 4.17 -9.59 9.60
C THR A 57 3.10 -10.68 9.76
N PHE A 58 1.81 -10.33 9.68
CA PHE A 58 0.70 -11.28 9.85
C PHE A 58 -0.60 -10.78 9.21
N ASN A 59 -1.57 -11.66 8.96
CA ASN A 59 -2.93 -11.31 8.56
C ASN A 59 -3.05 -10.44 7.28
N TRP A 60 -2.13 -10.58 6.32
CA TRP A 60 -2.14 -9.80 5.07
C TRP A 60 -2.98 -10.43 3.96
N TYR A 61 -3.28 -11.73 4.03
CA TYR A 61 -3.91 -12.50 2.93
C TYR A 61 -5.17 -11.84 2.38
N TRP A 62 -6.09 -11.42 3.26
CA TRP A 62 -7.35 -10.77 2.84
C TRP A 62 -7.13 -9.49 2.04
N LEU A 63 -6.10 -8.71 2.40
CA LEU A 63 -5.80 -7.44 1.74
C LEU A 63 -5.15 -7.69 0.39
N VAL A 64 -4.18 -8.61 0.33
CA VAL A 64 -3.51 -8.96 -0.92
C VAL A 64 -4.49 -9.58 -1.91
N ASP A 65 -5.27 -10.58 -1.48
CA ASP A 65 -6.25 -11.24 -2.33
C ASP A 65 -7.31 -10.24 -2.83
N GLY A 66 -7.79 -9.37 -1.94
CA GLY A 66 -8.75 -8.31 -2.27
C GLY A 66 -8.22 -7.33 -3.32
N LEU A 67 -7.02 -6.79 -3.10
CA LEU A 67 -6.40 -5.85 -4.03
C LEU A 67 -6.06 -6.50 -5.39
N GLN A 68 -5.62 -7.76 -5.40
CA GLN A 68 -5.41 -8.51 -6.64
C GLN A 68 -6.73 -8.75 -7.38
N ALA A 69 -7.81 -9.09 -6.67
CA ALA A 69 -9.14 -9.22 -7.26
C ALA A 69 -9.67 -7.89 -7.85
N ALA A 70 -9.31 -6.76 -7.24
CA ALA A 70 -9.57 -5.42 -7.75
C ALA A 70 -8.66 -4.99 -8.92
N GLY A 71 -7.74 -5.85 -9.34
CA GLY A 71 -6.87 -5.64 -10.51
C GLY A 71 -5.55 -4.94 -10.21
N HIS A 72 -5.18 -4.77 -8.94
CA HIS A 72 -3.87 -4.22 -8.59
C HIS A 72 -2.77 -5.27 -8.71
N HIS A 73 -1.59 -4.84 -9.19
CA HIS A 73 -0.37 -5.62 -9.03
C HIS A 73 0.13 -5.47 -7.59
N VAL A 74 0.04 -6.53 -6.79
CA VAL A 74 0.41 -6.50 -5.38
C VAL A 74 1.73 -7.22 -5.15
N MET A 75 2.63 -6.59 -4.38
CA MET A 75 3.92 -7.14 -3.96
C MET A 75 3.97 -7.22 -2.44
N LEU A 76 4.28 -8.38 -1.89
CA LEU A 76 4.52 -8.51 -0.46
C LEU A 76 5.95 -8.11 -0.11
N VAL A 77 6.07 -7.24 0.88
CA VAL A 77 7.35 -6.75 1.36
C VAL A 77 7.91 -7.75 2.38
N ASN A 78 9.19 -8.11 2.22
CA ASN A 78 9.92 -8.81 3.26
C ASN A 78 10.28 -7.83 4.39
N THR A 79 9.45 -7.78 5.43
CA THR A 79 9.60 -6.90 6.61
C THR A 79 11.00 -6.97 7.23
N HIS A 80 11.64 -8.14 7.24
CA HIS A 80 12.99 -8.32 7.79
C HIS A 80 14.10 -7.72 6.92
N ALA A 81 13.83 -7.46 5.64
CA ALA A 81 14.80 -6.89 4.69
C ALA A 81 14.59 -5.40 4.45
N VAL A 82 13.50 -4.80 4.95
CA VAL A 82 13.24 -3.36 4.83
C VAL A 82 14.35 -2.60 5.57
N GLN A 83 15.05 -1.73 4.84
CA GLN A 83 16.03 -0.85 5.45
C GLN A 83 15.29 0.26 6.20
N GLN A 84 15.56 0.37 7.51
CA GLN A 84 15.05 1.50 8.28
C GLN A 84 15.62 2.80 7.72
N TYR A 85 14.75 3.81 7.61
CA TYR A 85 15.17 5.15 7.23
C TYR A 85 16.23 5.65 8.22
N LYS A 86 17.39 6.07 7.68
CA LYS A 86 18.55 6.48 8.48
C LYS A 86 18.43 7.86 9.11
N GLY A 87 17.34 8.60 8.85
CA GLY A 87 17.14 9.96 9.35
C GLY A 87 16.32 10.06 10.64
N LEU A 88 16.39 9.03 11.50
CA LEU A 88 16.03 9.13 12.91
C LEU A 88 17.20 9.74 13.71
#